data_AF-A0A367KG87-F1
#
_entry.id   AF-A0A367KG87-F1
#
_cell.length_a   1.000
_cell.length_b   1.000
_cell.length_c   1.000
_cell.angle_alpha   90.00
_cell.angle_beta   90.00
_cell.angle_gamma   90.00
#
_symmetry.space_group_name_H-M   'P 1'
#
loop_
_entity.id
_entity.type
_entity.pdbx_description
1 polymer ?
#
loop_
_entity_poly.entity_id
_entity_poly.type
_entity_poly.pdbx_seq_one_letter_code
_entity_poly.pdbx_strand_id
1 'polypeptide(L)'
;MNKLLALYCLILSVIAYVSADFHISTGVATGGRTGVVACPSNYWNCNCYGKGDRAGVVTDANNSGLGNITPDTNFFKIRKGLCGMGEMNFYKRNDGRWEFYVNNGDGKLLGTCYQNNATKKCTTVLLADKLVCYSYVCNP
;
A
#
# COMPACT_ATOMS: atom_id res chain seq x y z
N MET A 1 -30.45 -2.72 -42.57
CA MET A 1 -30.23 -3.22 -41.20
C MET A 1 -28.76 -3.13 -40.83
N ASN A 2 -28.45 -2.10 -40.04
CA ASN A 2 -27.32 -1.88 -39.12
C ASN A 2 -25.95 -2.52 -39.41
N LYS A 3 -25.15 -1.89 -40.28
CA LYS A 3 -23.67 -2.02 -40.25
C LYS A 3 -22.98 -0.94 -39.38
N LEU A 4 -23.77 -0.07 -38.73
CA LEU A 4 -23.28 1.03 -37.88
C LEU A 4 -23.02 0.65 -36.42
N LEU A 5 -23.26 -0.60 -36.01
CA LEU A 5 -23.12 -1.02 -34.60
C LEU A 5 -21.74 -1.61 -34.24
N ALA A 6 -20.87 -1.90 -35.20
CA ALA A 6 -19.58 -2.55 -34.91
C ALA A 6 -18.44 -1.58 -34.58
N LEU A 7 -18.63 -0.27 -34.82
CA LEU A 7 -17.59 0.76 -34.65
C LEU A 7 -17.67 1.51 -33.31
N TYR A 8 -18.59 1.14 -32.42
CA TYR A 8 -18.79 1.81 -31.13
C TYR A 8 -18.15 1.07 -29.93
N CYS A 9 -17.45 -0.04 -30.17
CA CYS A 9 -16.86 -0.87 -29.10
C CYS A 9 -15.34 -0.69 -28.92
N LEU A 10 -14.71 0.22 -29.67
CA LEU A 10 -13.24 0.36 -29.71
C LEU A 10 -12.72 1.67 -29.09
N ILE A 11 -13.57 2.33 -28.29
CA ILE A 11 -13.20 3.52 -27.52
C ILE A 11 -13.67 3.30 -26.08
N LEU A 12 -13.05 2.39 -25.31
CA LEU A 12 -13.13 2.44 -23.83
C LEU A 12 -12.12 1.53 -23.12
N SER A 13 -10.87 1.45 -23.59
CA SER A 13 -9.82 0.74 -22.84
C SER A 13 -8.47 1.46 -22.87
N VAL A 14 -8.49 2.80 -22.75
CA VAL A 14 -7.37 3.47 -22.10
C VAL A 14 -7.57 3.26 -20.61
N ILE A 15 -7.24 2.07 -20.12
CA ILE A 15 -7.04 1.86 -18.69
C ILE A 15 -5.87 2.78 -18.37
N ALA A 16 -6.15 3.95 -17.80
CA ALA A 16 -5.13 4.73 -17.15
C ALA A 16 -4.51 3.79 -16.11
N TYR A 17 -3.30 3.30 -16.40
CA TYR A 17 -2.47 2.67 -15.39
C TYR A 17 -2.11 3.79 -14.42
N VAL A 18 -3.03 4.11 -13.51
CA VAL A 18 -2.69 4.90 -12.34
C VAL A 18 -1.60 4.07 -11.67
N SER A 19 -0.37 4.58 -11.64
CA SER A 19 0.67 3.90 -10.88
C SER A 19 0.25 3.94 -9.41
N ALA A 20 0.57 2.89 -8.68
CA ALA A 20 0.44 2.92 -7.24
C ALA A 20 1.14 4.14 -6.65
N ASP A 21 0.60 4.70 -5.59
CA ASP A 21 1.18 5.84 -4.89
C ASP A 21 2.23 5.39 -3.85
N PHE A 22 1.91 4.31 -3.13
CA PHE A 22 2.83 3.63 -2.23
C PHE A 22 2.50 2.14 -2.09
N HIS A 23 3.44 1.40 -1.50
CA HIS A 23 3.37 -0.03 -1.26
C HIS A 23 3.51 -0.31 0.23
N ILE A 24 2.87 -1.36 0.73
CA ILE A 24 3.03 -1.85 2.10
C ILE A 24 3.58 -3.26 2.03
N SER A 25 4.77 -3.45 2.57
CA SER A 25 5.52 -4.70 2.42
C SER A 25 5.98 -5.24 3.75
N THR A 26 5.98 -6.57 3.83
CA THR A 26 6.63 -7.29 4.92
C THR A 26 8.02 -7.69 4.45
N GLY A 27 9.05 -7.46 5.26
CA GLY A 27 10.35 -8.04 5.02
C GLY A 27 10.66 -9.12 6.05
N VAL A 28 11.31 -10.17 5.58
CA VAL A 28 11.86 -11.21 6.44
C VAL A 28 13.37 -11.06 6.43
N ALA A 29 13.95 -10.53 7.51
CA ALA A 29 15.41 -10.45 7.64
C ALA A 29 16.01 -11.84 7.90
N THR A 30 17.22 -12.06 7.40
CA THR A 30 18.03 -13.23 7.75
C THR A 30 18.36 -13.12 9.24
N GLY A 31 17.67 -13.89 10.09
CA GLY A 31 17.64 -13.72 11.56
C GLY A 31 16.26 -13.50 12.18
N GLY A 32 15.19 -13.50 11.39
CA GLY A 32 13.80 -13.65 11.87
C GLY A 32 13.09 -12.37 12.29
N ARG A 33 13.75 -11.20 12.27
CA ARG A 33 13.07 -9.92 12.46
C ARG A 33 12.19 -9.61 11.25
N THR A 34 10.89 -9.69 11.47
CA THR A 34 9.84 -9.32 10.53
C THR A 34 9.26 -7.96 10.92
N GLY A 35 8.99 -7.13 9.93
CA GLY A 35 8.35 -5.84 10.12
C GLY A 35 7.58 -5.47 8.87
N VAL A 36 6.52 -4.69 9.07
CA VAL A 36 5.74 -4.13 7.97
C VAL A 36 6.07 -2.65 7.84
N VAL A 37 6.37 -2.23 6.62
CA VAL A 37 6.67 -0.83 6.30
C VAL A 37 5.89 -0.41 5.07
N ALA A 38 5.61 0.88 4.98
CA ALA A 38 5.08 1.51 3.79
C ALA A 38 6.19 2.28 3.06
N CYS A 39 6.25 2.18 1.75
CA CYS A 39 7.24 2.84 0.91
C CYS A 39 6.56 3.56 -0.26
N PRO A 40 6.90 4.82 -0.56
CA PRO A 40 6.46 5.48 -1.79
C PRO A 40 6.79 4.60 -3.00
N SER A 41 5.95 4.56 -4.04
CA SER A 41 6.16 3.61 -5.16
C SER A 41 7.46 3.87 -5.92
N ASN A 42 7.80 5.13 -6.14
CA ASN A 42 9.10 5.53 -6.71
C ASN A 42 10.30 5.22 -5.79
N TYR A 43 10.04 4.75 -4.56
CA TYR A 43 11.03 4.39 -3.56
C TYR A 43 10.80 2.99 -2.95
N TRP A 44 10.01 2.13 -3.61
CA TRP A 44 9.80 0.75 -3.19
C TRP A 44 11.05 -0.10 -3.48
N ASN A 45 12.02 -0.02 -2.57
CA ASN A 45 13.35 -0.62 -2.70
C ASN A 45 13.93 -1.03 -1.33
N CYS A 46 15.13 -1.62 -1.36
CA CYS A 46 15.81 -2.12 -0.17
C CYS A 46 16.26 -1.03 0.80
N ASN A 47 16.45 0.22 0.36
CA ASN A 47 16.78 1.33 1.25
C ASN A 47 15.55 1.76 2.06
N CYS A 48 14.37 1.86 1.42
CA CYS A 48 13.15 2.17 2.14
C CYS A 48 12.89 1.17 3.27
N TYR A 49 12.91 -0.13 2.95
CA TYR A 49 12.69 -1.14 3.99
C TYR A 49 13.85 -1.25 4.99
N GLY A 50 15.07 -1.47 4.49
CA GLY A 50 16.21 -1.86 5.34
C GLY A 50 16.83 -0.72 6.12
N LYS A 51 16.64 0.53 5.68
CA LYS A 51 17.21 1.73 6.32
C LYS A 51 16.14 2.70 6.81
N GLY A 52 14.86 2.43 6.55
CA GLY A 52 13.75 3.31 6.93
C GLY A 52 13.68 4.61 6.11
N ASP A 53 14.40 4.69 4.98
CA ASP A 53 14.45 5.92 4.18
C ASP A 53 13.10 6.19 3.51
N ARG A 54 12.45 7.30 3.88
CA ARG A 54 11.08 7.68 3.47
C ARG A 54 10.01 6.65 3.83
N ALA A 55 10.31 5.75 4.77
CA ALA A 55 9.40 4.68 5.15
C ALA A 55 8.33 5.16 6.15
N GLY A 56 7.11 4.68 5.95
CA GLY A 56 6.06 4.69 6.97
C GLY A 56 6.18 3.45 7.85
N VAL A 57 6.15 3.63 9.16
CA VAL A 57 6.13 2.51 10.12
C VAL A 57 4.70 2.02 10.27
N VAL A 58 4.46 0.73 9.98
CA VAL A 58 3.14 0.10 10.13
C VAL A 58 3.02 -0.50 11.52
N THR A 59 1.92 -0.21 12.20
CA THR A 59 1.65 -0.67 13.56
C THR A 59 0.23 -1.22 13.72
N ASP A 60 0.02 -2.01 14.76
CA ASP A 60 -1.30 -2.41 15.21
C ASP A 60 -2.05 -1.26 15.92
N ALA A 61 -3.24 -1.57 16.47
CA ALA A 61 -4.05 -0.63 17.25
C ALA A 61 -3.33 -0.05 18.48
N ASN A 62 -2.43 -0.82 19.09
CA ASN A 62 -1.69 -0.46 20.30
C ASN A 62 -0.36 0.26 19.98
N ASN A 63 -0.16 0.68 18.73
CA ASN A 63 1.10 1.26 18.25
C ASN A 63 2.30 0.31 18.35
N SER A 64 2.10 -0.99 18.46
CA SER A 64 3.18 -1.97 18.36
C SER A 64 3.50 -2.24 16.90
N GLY A 65 4.79 -2.41 16.56
CA GLY A 65 5.22 -2.72 15.20
C GLY A 65 4.49 -3.96 14.67
N LEU A 66 3.89 -3.86 13.49
CA LEU A 66 3.20 -4.99 12.89
C LEU A 66 4.24 -5.95 12.29
N GLY A 67 4.16 -7.23 12.66
CA GLY A 67 5.08 -8.25 12.15
C GLY A 67 4.74 -8.74 10.74
N ASN A 68 3.45 -8.76 10.38
CA ASN A 68 2.97 -9.15 9.05
C ASN A 68 1.52 -8.69 8.82
N ILE A 69 1.09 -8.61 7.56
CA ILE A 69 -0.32 -8.50 7.18
C ILE A 69 -0.81 -9.91 6.81
N THR A 70 -1.75 -10.44 7.59
CA THR A 70 -2.33 -11.78 7.44
C THR A 70 -3.80 -11.70 6.99
N PRO A 71 -4.43 -12.83 6.59
CA PRO A 71 -5.86 -12.86 6.28
C PRO A 71 -6.76 -12.33 7.42
N ASP A 72 -6.35 -12.50 8.68
CA ASP A 72 -7.09 -12.07 9.87
C ASP A 72 -6.83 -10.61 10.25
N THR A 73 -5.86 -9.96 9.60
CA THR A 73 -5.63 -8.53 9.82
C THR A 73 -6.78 -7.75 9.20
N ASN A 74 -7.56 -7.05 10.03
CA ASN A 74 -8.68 -6.22 9.59
C ASN A 74 -8.43 -4.72 9.83
N PHE A 75 -7.40 -4.38 10.60
CA PHE A 75 -7.02 -3.02 10.93
C PHE A 75 -5.52 -2.90 11.16
N PHE A 76 -4.93 -1.80 10.70
CA PHE A 76 -3.60 -1.36 11.10
C PHE A 76 -3.47 0.16 10.91
N LYS A 77 -2.35 0.71 11.38
CA LYS A 77 -1.99 2.12 11.24
C LYS A 77 -0.68 2.28 10.50
N ILE A 78 -0.53 3.39 9.79
CA ILE A 78 0.77 3.93 9.42
C ILE A 78 1.01 5.14 10.31
N ARG A 79 2.09 5.11 11.10
CA ARG A 79 2.50 6.27 11.91
C ARG A 79 2.84 7.47 11.02
N LYS A 80 2.80 8.67 11.61
CA LYS A 80 3.19 9.91 10.92
C LYS A 80 4.54 9.76 10.21
N GLY A 81 4.66 10.31 9.00
CA GLY A 81 5.93 10.44 8.28
C GLY A 81 5.94 9.90 6.86
N LEU A 82 5.07 8.95 6.50
CA LEU A 82 4.98 8.50 5.10
C LEU A 82 4.57 9.67 4.23
N CYS A 83 5.48 10.12 3.35
CA CYS A 83 5.24 11.22 2.42
C CYS A 83 4.78 12.53 3.09
N GLY A 84 5.22 12.77 4.34
CA GLY A 84 4.83 13.96 5.10
C GLY A 84 3.43 13.89 5.72
N MET A 85 2.70 12.78 5.55
CA MET A 85 1.38 12.60 6.13
C MET A 85 1.42 12.45 7.65
N GLY A 86 0.31 12.84 8.29
CA GLY A 86 -0.02 12.44 9.65
C GLY A 86 -0.24 10.93 9.79
N GLU A 87 -0.65 10.49 10.98
CA GLU A 87 -1.04 9.09 11.17
C GLU A 87 -2.26 8.76 10.30
N MET A 88 -2.25 7.56 9.71
CA MET A 88 -3.32 7.06 8.85
C MET A 88 -3.81 5.70 9.34
N ASN A 89 -5.12 5.50 9.28
CA ASN A 89 -5.82 4.29 9.71
C ASN A 89 -6.29 3.50 8.49
N PHE A 90 -6.04 2.19 8.46
CA PHE A 90 -6.37 1.29 7.36
C PHE A 90 -7.38 0.24 7.83
N TYR A 91 -8.44 0.07 7.07
CA TYR A 91 -9.55 -0.84 7.37
C TYR A 91 -9.80 -1.79 6.21
N LYS A 92 -9.79 -3.09 6.48
CA LYS A 92 -10.13 -4.11 5.48
C LYS A 92 -11.64 -4.12 5.26
N ARG A 93 -12.06 -4.24 3.99
CA ARG A 93 -13.45 -4.37 3.59
C ARG A 93 -13.78 -5.81 3.23
N ASN A 94 -15.08 -6.11 3.16
CA ASN A 94 -15.58 -7.46 2.89
C ASN A 94 -15.17 -8.01 1.52
N ASP A 95 -14.90 -7.12 0.55
CA ASP A 95 -14.41 -7.49 -0.79
C ASP A 95 -12.89 -7.64 -0.87
N GLY A 96 -12.19 -7.55 0.26
CA GLY A 96 -10.73 -7.71 0.35
C GLY A 96 -9.94 -6.45 0.05
N ARG A 97 -10.58 -5.35 -0.38
CA ARG A 97 -9.91 -4.04 -0.50
C ARG A 97 -9.61 -3.48 0.89
N TRP A 98 -8.64 -2.58 0.95
CA TRP A 98 -8.36 -1.78 2.14
C TRP A 98 -8.68 -0.33 1.86
N GLU A 99 -9.39 0.33 2.76
CA GLU A 99 -9.64 1.76 2.69
C GLU A 99 -8.88 2.45 3.82
N PHE A 100 -8.34 3.64 3.54
CA PHE A 100 -7.59 4.38 4.54
C PHE A 100 -7.95 5.85 4.64
N TYR A 101 -7.73 6.38 5.83
CA TYR A 101 -8.20 7.68 6.30
C TYR A 101 -7.13 8.33 7.16
N VAL A 102 -7.13 9.66 7.20
CA VAL A 102 -6.32 10.41 8.18
C VAL A 102 -6.88 10.13 9.59
N ASN A 103 -6.02 9.77 10.53
CA ASN A 103 -6.42 9.59 11.93
C ASN A 103 -6.93 10.92 12.51
N ASN A 104 -8.07 10.90 13.21
CA ASN A 104 -8.78 12.11 13.65
C ASN A 104 -9.08 13.11 12.52
N GLY A 105 -9.19 12.64 11.27
CA GLY A 105 -9.57 13.45 10.12
C GLY A 105 -11.08 13.68 10.02
N ASP A 106 -11.51 14.22 8.88
CA ASP A 106 -12.92 14.55 8.57
C ASP A 106 -13.74 13.34 8.06
N GLY A 107 -13.17 12.13 8.13
CA GLY A 107 -13.79 10.90 7.65
C GLY A 107 -13.77 10.71 6.13
N LYS A 108 -13.13 11.61 5.36
CA LYS A 108 -13.01 11.43 3.91
C LYS A 108 -12.01 10.32 3.56
N LEU A 109 -12.40 9.49 2.62
CA LEU A 109 -11.56 8.44 2.07
C LEU A 109 -10.33 9.06 1.40
N LEU A 110 -9.14 8.64 1.82
CA LEU A 110 -7.87 9.12 1.28
C LEU A 110 -7.37 8.27 0.12
N GLY A 111 -7.69 6.98 0.14
CA GLY A 111 -7.36 6.07 -0.94
C GLY A 111 -7.74 4.62 -0.64
N THR A 112 -7.41 3.76 -1.59
CA THR A 112 -7.69 2.32 -1.50
C THR A 112 -6.42 1.52 -1.76
N CYS A 113 -6.23 0.41 -1.05
CA CYS A 113 -5.19 -0.56 -1.33
C CYS A 113 -5.76 -1.92 -1.70
N TYR A 114 -4.99 -2.65 -2.51
CA TYR A 114 -5.31 -3.98 -2.99
C TYR A 114 -4.18 -4.93 -2.69
N GLN A 115 -4.50 -6.22 -2.59
CA GLN A 115 -3.48 -7.24 -2.41
C GLN A 115 -2.51 -7.22 -3.58
N ASN A 116 -1.23 -7.34 -3.26
CA ASN A 116 -0.17 -7.56 -4.23
C ASN A 116 0.70 -8.73 -3.78
N ASN A 117 1.47 -9.29 -4.70
CA ASN A 117 2.36 -10.43 -4.45
C ASN A 117 3.75 -10.24 -5.07
N ALA A 118 4.08 -9.02 -5.49
CA ALA A 118 5.42 -8.69 -5.96
C ALA A 118 6.46 -8.97 -4.86
N THR A 119 7.67 -9.34 -5.26
CA THR A 119 8.78 -9.54 -4.32
C THR A 119 10.02 -8.81 -4.77
N LYS A 120 10.88 -8.44 -3.82
CA LYS A 120 12.18 -7.81 -4.09
C LYS A 120 13.25 -8.41 -3.19
N LYS A 121 14.29 -8.94 -3.82
CA LYS A 121 15.43 -9.50 -3.11
C LYS A 121 16.42 -8.39 -2.72
N CYS A 122 16.66 -8.25 -1.44
CA CYS A 122 17.73 -7.45 -0.86
C CYS A 122 18.84 -8.37 -0.33
N THR A 123 20.01 -7.82 -0.02
CA THR A 123 21.17 -8.63 0.42
C THR A 123 20.86 -9.58 1.57
N THR A 124 20.08 -9.13 2.55
CA THR A 124 19.75 -9.91 3.78
C THR A 124 18.25 -10.02 4.05
N VAL A 125 17.40 -9.56 3.12
CA VAL A 125 15.94 -9.49 3.30
C VAL A 125 15.26 -9.85 1.99
N LEU A 126 14.21 -10.67 2.05
CA LEU A 126 13.22 -10.74 0.97
C LEU A 126 12.04 -9.83 1.33
N LEU A 127 11.79 -8.82 0.50
CA LEU A 127 10.62 -7.96 0.61
C LEU A 127 9.47 -8.64 -0.12
N ALA A 128 8.40 -8.94 0.61
CA ALA A 128 7.14 -9.39 0.04
C ALA A 128 6.18 -8.21 0.08
N ASP A 129 5.80 -7.72 -1.09
CA ASP A 129 4.75 -6.73 -1.20
C ASP A 129 3.43 -7.35 -0.79
N LYS A 130 2.69 -6.68 0.10
CA LYS A 130 1.42 -7.18 0.63
C LYS A 130 0.27 -6.38 0.08
N LEU A 131 0.41 -5.05 0.07
CA LEU A 131 -0.62 -4.15 -0.42
C LEU A 131 -0.01 -3.10 -1.34
N VAL A 132 -0.70 -2.81 -2.42
CA VAL A 132 -0.42 -1.70 -3.32
C VAL A 132 -1.54 -0.67 -3.15
N CYS A 133 -1.18 0.59 -2.86
CA CYS A 133 -2.12 1.64 -2.49
C CYS A 133 -2.20 2.72 -3.56
N TYR A 134 -3.44 3.12 -3.89
CA TYR A 134 -3.75 4.16 -4.87
C TYR A 134 -4.36 5.37 -4.16
N SER A 135 -3.66 6.50 -4.27
CA SER A 135 -3.97 7.79 -3.65
C SER A 135 -3.09 8.88 -4.26
N TYR A 136 -3.06 10.05 -3.62
CA TYR A 136 -2.19 11.18 -3.96
C TYR A 136 -1.37 11.65 -2.75
N VAL A 137 -1.12 10.78 -1.77
CA VAL A 137 -0.39 11.14 -0.55
C VAL A 137 1.11 11.27 -0.79
N CYS A 138 1.67 10.49 -1.72
CA CYS A 138 3.09 10.53 -2.06
C CYS A 138 3.39 11.33 -3.33
N ASN A 139 2.36 11.58 -4.15
CA ASN A 139 2.42 12.42 -5.35
C ASN A 139 1.17 13.34 -5.39
N PRO A 140 1.11 14.37 -4.53
CA PRO A 140 -0.02 15.29 -4.43
C PRO A 140 -0.15 16.25 -5.63
#